data_AF-A0A955VDX3-F1
#
_entry.id   AF-A0A955VDX3-F1
#
_cell.length_a   1.000
_cell.length_b   1.000
_cell.length_c   1.000
_cell.angle_alpha   90.00
_cell.angle_beta   90.00
_cell.angle_gamma   90.00
#
_symmetry.space_group_name_H-M   'P 1'
#
loop_
_entity.id
_entity.type
_entity.pdbx_description
1 polymer ?
#
loop_
_entity_poly.entity_id
_entity_poly.type
_entity_poly.pdbx_seq_one_letter_code
_entity_poly.pdbx_strand_id
1 'polypeptide(L)'
;DDGAFALSASGGLTVGDAAAFAAHVGGSVALTVQVTDNTARSGVGDVTVTVNAAFDPCDPSPCAHGACSAVGEAAACDCAGTGYSGTLCDADVDECGTANGGCDQTCENLDGTFACGCDQPGYVLGDDGHSCVVLGACGAAASCDPALDVLVFYGVVEDADGNAVGSIRCERDADGEITCDADEDGVLAVSDTLWCE
;
A
#
# COMPACT_ATOMS: atom_id res chain seq x y z
N ASP A 1 -32.50 21.13 29.78
CA ASP A 1 -31.11 21.05 30.25
C ASP A 1 -30.45 19.86 29.60
N ASP A 2 -29.74 20.15 28.51
CA ASP A 2 -28.98 19.20 27.70
C ASP A 2 -27.69 18.83 28.44
N GLY A 3 -27.84 18.20 29.61
CA GLY A 3 -26.71 17.72 30.39
C GLY A 3 -26.07 16.54 29.66
N ALA A 4 -24.76 16.61 29.42
CA ALA A 4 -23.96 15.52 28.84
C ALA A 4 -24.04 14.20 29.63
N PHE A 5 -24.67 14.20 30.81
CA PHE A 5 -24.75 13.06 31.72
C PHE A 5 -26.20 12.77 32.14
N ALA A 6 -26.52 11.49 32.27
CA ALA A 6 -27.81 10.96 32.74
C ALA A 6 -27.58 9.94 33.87
N LEU A 7 -28.62 9.66 34.66
CA LEU A 7 -28.61 8.59 35.66
C LEU A 7 -29.31 7.35 35.09
N SER A 8 -28.65 6.20 35.15
CA SER A 8 -29.23 4.92 34.78
C SER A 8 -30.28 4.47 35.79
N ALA A 9 -31.13 3.52 35.39
CA ALA A 9 -32.11 2.91 36.28
C ALA A 9 -31.48 2.16 37.48
N SER A 10 -30.19 1.83 37.41
CA SER A 10 -29.42 1.24 38.51
C SER A 10 -28.66 2.26 39.37
N GLY A 11 -28.81 3.56 39.09
CA GLY A 11 -28.13 4.65 39.80
C GLY A 11 -26.69 4.91 39.33
N GLY A 12 -26.28 4.37 38.19
CA GLY A 12 -24.99 4.69 37.56
C GLY A 12 -25.06 5.99 36.78
N LEU A 13 -23.98 6.76 36.73
CA LEU A 13 -23.89 7.93 35.86
C LEU A 13 -23.47 7.49 34.45
N THR A 14 -24.22 7.87 33.42
CA THR A 14 -23.95 7.57 32.01
C THR A 14 -23.82 8.85 31.20
N VAL A 15 -23.13 8.80 30.06
CA VAL A 15 -23.14 9.92 29.10
C VAL A 15 -24.49 9.92 28.38
N GLY A 16 -25.27 10.98 28.57
CA GLY A 16 -26.62 11.13 27.99
C GLY A 16 -26.60 11.64 26.54
N ASP A 17 -25.54 12.37 26.19
CA ASP A 17 -25.26 12.83 24.83
C ASP A 17 -23.77 12.69 24.53
N ALA A 18 -23.43 11.72 23.70
CA ALA A 18 -22.05 11.44 23.30
C ALA A 18 -21.43 12.60 22.48
N ALA A 19 -22.22 13.37 21.72
CA ALA A 19 -21.73 14.49 20.93
C ALA A 19 -21.39 15.71 21.79
N ALA A 20 -22.16 15.97 22.86
CA ALA A 20 -21.85 17.00 23.85
C ALA A 20 -20.58 16.65 24.66
N PHE A 21 -20.33 15.35 24.88
CA PHE A 21 -19.11 14.86 25.55
C PHE A 21 -17.88 14.85 24.62
N ALA A 22 -18.08 14.64 23.31
CA ALA A 22 -17.01 14.63 22.31
C ALA A 22 -16.26 15.98 22.16
N ALA A 23 -16.85 17.09 22.63
CA ALA A 23 -16.16 18.38 22.70
C ALA A 23 -15.11 18.49 23.83
N HIS A 24 -15.05 17.50 24.74
CA HIS A 24 -14.17 17.48 25.92
C HIS A 24 -13.11 16.36 25.87
N VAL A 25 -12.90 15.74 24.70
CA VAL A 25 -11.89 14.69 24.53
C VAL A 25 -10.51 15.35 24.74
N GLY A 26 -9.80 14.94 25.80
CA GLY A 26 -8.47 15.47 26.17
C GLY A 26 -8.47 16.37 27.40
N GLY A 27 -9.64 16.53 28.02
CA GLY A 27 -9.80 17.22 29.29
C GLY A 27 -10.18 16.29 30.45
N SER A 28 -10.13 16.85 31.65
CA SER A 28 -10.81 16.28 32.82
C SER A 28 -12.19 16.93 32.94
N VAL A 29 -13.26 16.12 32.96
CA VAL A 29 -14.60 16.61 33.25
C VAL A 29 -14.87 16.42 34.75
N ALA A 30 -15.06 17.52 35.47
CA ALA A 30 -15.44 17.50 36.88
C ALA A 30 -16.96 17.60 37.01
N LEU A 31 -17.57 16.56 37.56
CA LEU A 31 -18.99 16.52 37.88
C LEU A 31 -19.17 16.81 39.37
N THR A 32 -19.84 17.90 39.72
CA THR A 32 -20.17 18.21 41.11
C THR A 32 -21.60 17.76 41.41
N VAL A 33 -21.73 16.76 42.28
CA VAL A 33 -23.01 16.25 42.76
C VAL A 33 -23.29 16.90 44.12
N GLN A 34 -24.37 17.66 44.21
CA GLN A 34 -24.84 18.16 45.50
C GLN A 34 -25.60 17.07 46.23
N VAL A 35 -25.17 16.73 47.45
CA VAL A 35 -25.87 15.81 48.34
C VAL A 35 -26.62 16.62 49.40
N THR A 36 -27.94 16.48 49.42
CA THR A 36 -28.81 17.03 50.46
C THR A 36 -29.29 15.92 51.41
N ASP A 37 -29.03 16.09 52.70
CA ASP A 37 -29.62 15.25 53.75
C ASP A 37 -31.13 15.54 53.83
N ASN A 38 -31.96 14.51 53.67
CA ASN A 38 -33.42 14.62 53.78
C ASN A 38 -33.91 14.60 55.25
N THR A 39 -32.98 14.39 56.20
CA THR A 39 -33.20 14.57 57.61
C THR A 39 -32.85 16.01 57.98
N ALA A 40 -33.51 16.60 58.98
CA ALA A 40 -33.41 18.02 59.33
C ALA A 40 -32.02 18.49 59.86
N ARG A 41 -30.93 17.77 59.55
CA ARG A 41 -29.55 18.15 59.85
C ARG A 41 -28.94 18.78 58.60
N SER A 42 -28.66 20.08 58.69
CA SER A 42 -28.04 20.86 57.63
C SER A 42 -26.60 20.42 57.38
N GLY A 43 -26.41 19.36 56.62
CA GLY A 43 -25.15 19.00 55.97
C GLY A 43 -25.38 18.99 54.47
N VAL A 44 -25.03 20.08 53.78
CA VAL A 44 -24.87 20.06 52.32
C VAL A 44 -23.42 19.71 52.07
N GLY A 45 -23.18 18.59 51.39
CA GLY A 45 -21.85 18.19 50.96
C GLY A 45 -21.81 18.15 49.44
N ASP A 46 -20.76 18.70 48.86
CA ASP A 46 -20.47 18.55 47.44
C ASP A 46 -19.55 17.33 47.25
N VAL A 47 -19.96 16.40 46.38
CA VAL A 47 -19.12 15.29 45.93
C VAL A 47 -18.67 15.59 44.51
N THR A 48 -17.36 15.78 44.31
CA THR A 48 -16.79 15.97 42.97
C THR A 48 -16.30 14.63 42.43
N VAL A 49 -16.80 14.24 41.26
CA VAL A 49 -16.31 13.10 40.46
C VAL A 49 -15.51 13.65 39.29
N THR A 50 -14.22 13.33 39.20
CA THR A 50 -13.39 13.70 38.05
C THR A 50 -13.30 12.53 37.09
N VAL A 51 -13.77 12.72 35.86
CA VAL A 51 -13.60 11.78 34.75
C VAL A 51 -12.43 12.28 33.90
N ASN A 52 -11.34 11.51 33.85
CA ASN A 52 -10.25 11.76 32.92
C ASN A 52 -10.55 11.02 31.62
N ALA A 53 -11.04 11.72 30.61
CA ALA A 53 -11.18 11.17 29.28
C ALA A 53 -9.81 11.30 28.59
N ALA A 54 -9.08 10.19 28.45
CA ALA A 54 -7.86 10.17 27.68
C ALA A 54 -8.19 10.55 26.23
N PHE A 55 -7.57 11.62 25.70
CA PHE A 55 -7.57 11.91 24.27
C PHE A 55 -6.47 11.10 23.62
N ASP A 56 -6.88 10.21 22.74
CA ASP A 56 -5.96 9.64 21.79
C ASP A 56 -6.07 10.45 20.50
N PRO A 57 -5.07 11.30 20.17
CA PRO A 57 -5.08 12.03 18.91
C PRO A 57 -4.98 11.11 17.68
N CYS A 58 -4.74 9.81 17.87
CA CYS A 58 -4.68 8.79 16.83
C CYS A 58 -5.95 7.92 16.73
N ASP A 59 -7.06 8.27 17.41
CA ASP A 59 -8.34 7.54 17.32
C ASP A 59 -9.54 8.48 17.02
N PRO A 60 -10.06 8.52 15.77
CA PRO A 60 -9.53 7.83 14.58
C PRO A 60 -8.23 8.51 14.09
N SER A 61 -7.34 7.71 13.49
CA SER A 61 -6.06 8.23 12.98
C SER A 61 -6.27 9.37 11.98
N PRO A 62 -5.66 10.55 12.19
CA PRO A 62 -5.73 11.65 11.23
C PRO A 62 -4.73 11.51 10.08
N CYS A 63 -3.77 10.57 10.18
CA CYS A 63 -2.81 10.29 9.11
C CYS A 63 -3.50 9.55 7.97
N ALA A 64 -3.45 10.10 6.75
CA ALA A 64 -3.98 9.45 5.55
C ALA A 64 -3.18 8.18 5.21
N HIS A 65 -1.85 8.27 5.36
CA HIS A 65 -0.92 7.16 5.22
C HIS A 65 0.09 7.15 6.38
N GLY A 66 0.70 6.00 6.65
CA GLY A 66 1.76 5.89 7.67
C GLY A 66 1.28 5.67 9.09
N ALA A 67 2.22 5.73 10.04
CA ALA A 67 1.95 5.42 11.44
C ALA A 67 1.63 6.70 12.23
N CYS A 68 0.55 6.66 13.03
CA CYS A 68 0.22 7.75 13.94
C CYS A 68 0.85 7.52 15.32
N SER A 69 1.42 8.58 15.89
CA SER A 69 1.92 8.60 17.26
C SER A 69 1.42 9.84 18.01
N ALA A 70 0.99 9.65 19.26
CA ALA A 70 0.61 10.75 20.14
C ALA A 70 1.86 11.42 20.71
N VAL A 71 2.06 12.70 20.39
CA VAL A 71 3.18 13.52 20.89
C VAL A 71 2.60 14.67 21.71
N GLY A 72 2.48 14.45 23.02
CA GLY A 72 1.72 15.35 23.90
C GLY A 72 0.23 15.25 23.60
N GLU A 73 -0.41 16.38 23.31
CA GLU A 73 -1.83 16.48 22.95
C GLU A 73 -2.06 16.56 21.43
N ALA A 74 -1.08 16.15 20.60
CA ALA A 74 -1.17 16.23 19.14
C ALA A 74 -0.80 14.90 18.48
N ALA A 75 -1.36 14.65 17.30
CA ALA A 75 -0.96 13.55 16.43
C ALA A 75 0.31 13.93 15.65
N ALA A 76 1.24 13.00 15.55
CA ALA A 76 2.37 13.06 14.64
C ALA A 76 2.34 11.85 13.72
N CYS A 77 2.37 12.11 12.41
CA CYS A 77 2.37 11.08 11.38
C CYS A 77 3.79 10.79 10.92
N ASP A 78 4.18 9.51 10.93
CA ASP A 78 5.40 9.02 10.31
C ASP A 78 5.09 8.54 8.88
N CYS A 79 5.50 9.35 7.90
CA CYS A 79 5.32 9.05 6.47
C CYS A 79 6.50 8.24 5.88
N ALA A 80 7.46 7.79 6.69
CA ALA A 80 8.63 7.10 6.18
C ALA A 80 8.24 5.80 5.44
N GLY A 81 8.69 5.68 4.19
CA GLY A 81 8.48 4.50 3.36
C GLY A 81 7.06 4.33 2.81
N THR A 82 6.19 5.33 2.93
CA THR A 82 4.83 5.25 2.38
C THR A 82 4.71 5.83 0.97
N GLY A 83 5.70 6.58 0.48
CA GLY A 83 5.60 7.37 -0.77
C GLY A 83 4.80 8.67 -0.60
N TYR A 84 4.45 9.05 0.64
CA TYR A 84 3.70 10.29 0.92
C TYR A 84 4.48 11.26 1.81
N SER A 85 4.06 12.51 1.78
CA SER A 85 4.62 13.63 2.52
C SER A 85 3.53 14.53 3.10
N GLY A 86 3.96 15.57 3.83
CA GLY A 86 3.06 16.46 4.56
C GLY A 86 2.87 16.05 6.02
N THR A 87 2.15 16.88 6.78
CA THR A 87 1.93 16.61 8.22
C THR A 87 0.97 15.46 8.47
N LEU A 88 0.12 15.13 7.50
CA LEU A 88 -0.87 14.05 7.56
C LEU A 88 -0.59 12.94 6.54
N CYS A 89 0.57 12.96 5.88
CA CYS A 89 0.93 12.03 4.80
C CYS A 89 -0.14 11.96 3.69
N ASP A 90 -0.70 13.12 3.33
CA ASP A 90 -1.80 13.31 2.39
C ASP A 90 -1.35 13.83 1.02
N ALA A 91 -0.07 14.16 0.88
CA ALA A 91 0.52 14.60 -0.38
C ALA A 91 1.43 13.51 -0.95
N ASP A 92 1.08 12.99 -2.11
CA ASP A 92 1.93 12.09 -2.89
C ASP A 92 3.31 12.72 -3.16
N VAL A 93 4.37 11.92 -3.05
CA VAL A 93 5.74 12.36 -3.34
C VAL A 93 6.03 12.08 -4.81
N ASP A 94 6.42 13.11 -5.55
CA ASP A 94 6.92 12.92 -6.92
C ASP A 94 8.37 12.42 -6.89
N GLU A 95 8.56 11.10 -6.88
CA GLU A 95 9.91 10.51 -6.91
C GLU A 95 10.64 10.77 -8.23
N CYS A 96 9.90 10.91 -9.33
CA CYS A 96 10.46 11.24 -10.65
C CYS A 96 11.02 12.67 -10.71
N GLY A 97 10.49 13.58 -9.89
CA GLY A 97 10.91 14.98 -9.80
C GLY A 97 12.38 15.16 -9.40
N THR A 98 13.02 14.14 -8.81
CA THR A 98 14.43 14.18 -8.43
C THR A 98 15.22 13.09 -9.15
N ALA A 99 16.21 13.49 -9.94
CA ALA A 99 17.10 12.56 -10.66
C ALA A 99 16.37 11.46 -11.45
N ASN A 100 15.19 11.77 -12.00
CA ASN A 100 14.35 10.84 -12.77
C ASN A 100 13.97 9.58 -11.98
N GLY A 101 13.81 9.68 -10.66
CA GLY A 101 13.58 8.51 -9.78
C GLY A 101 14.73 7.50 -9.79
N GLY A 102 15.89 7.84 -10.35
CA GLY A 102 16.98 6.91 -10.62
C GLY A 102 16.73 5.99 -11.82
N CYS A 103 15.70 6.23 -12.63
CA CYS A 103 15.41 5.46 -13.85
C CYS A 103 16.40 5.82 -14.97
N ASP A 104 16.83 4.81 -15.74
CA ASP A 104 17.74 4.98 -16.88
C ASP A 104 17.12 5.78 -18.03
N GLN A 105 15.85 5.53 -18.33
CA GLN A 105 15.14 6.16 -19.47
C GLN A 105 13.93 6.94 -18.98
N THR A 106 12.78 6.30 -18.79
CA THR A 106 11.54 6.98 -18.40
C THR A 106 11.18 6.70 -16.94
N CYS A 107 10.54 7.68 -16.31
CA CYS A 107 9.99 7.58 -14.96
C CYS A 107 8.53 8.04 -15.00
N GLU A 108 7.64 7.23 -14.45
CA GLU A 108 6.23 7.54 -14.27
C GLU A 108 5.93 7.65 -12.77
N ASN A 109 5.47 8.83 -12.33
CA ASN A 109 5.03 9.03 -10.97
C ASN A 109 3.62 8.43 -10.79
N LEU A 110 3.47 7.59 -9.78
CA LEU A 110 2.22 6.91 -9.45
C LEU A 110 1.81 7.30 -8.02
N ASP A 111 0.58 6.99 -7.63
CA ASP A 111 0.12 7.30 -6.27
C ASP A 111 0.85 6.39 -5.24
N GLY A 112 1.66 7.00 -4.39
CA GLY A 112 2.46 6.37 -3.33
C GLY A 112 3.71 5.63 -3.83
N THR A 113 4.08 5.75 -5.10
CA THR A 113 5.23 5.06 -5.71
C THR A 113 5.56 5.65 -7.08
N PHE A 114 6.62 5.15 -7.72
CA PHE A 114 6.91 5.42 -9.12
C PHE A 114 7.29 4.13 -9.85
N ALA A 115 7.32 4.18 -11.18
CA ALA A 115 7.78 3.09 -12.03
C ALA A 115 8.74 3.60 -13.10
N CYS A 116 9.82 2.88 -13.33
CA CYS A 116 10.71 3.12 -14.46
C CYS A 116 10.23 2.38 -15.70
N GLY A 117 10.53 2.92 -16.87
CA GLY A 117 10.25 2.28 -18.16
C GLY A 117 11.39 2.48 -19.16
N CYS A 118 11.33 1.70 -20.24
CA CYS A 118 12.24 1.81 -21.37
C CYS A 118 11.44 2.16 -22.63
N ASP A 119 11.77 3.29 -23.26
CA ASP A 119 11.09 3.78 -24.47
C ASP A 119 11.90 3.51 -25.75
N GLN A 120 13.17 3.13 -25.61
CA GLN A 120 14.04 2.82 -26.73
C GLN A 120 13.78 1.39 -27.25
N PRO A 121 13.57 1.20 -28.57
CA PRO A 121 13.40 -0.13 -29.16
C PRO A 121 14.56 -1.06 -28.82
N GLY A 122 14.23 -2.29 -28.42
CA GLY A 122 15.22 -3.28 -28.02
C GLY A 122 15.80 -3.06 -26.64
N TYR A 123 15.19 -2.25 -25.76
CA TYR A 123 15.52 -2.20 -24.34
C TYR A 123 14.37 -2.75 -23.50
N VAL A 124 14.70 -3.44 -22.41
CA VAL A 124 13.76 -3.90 -21.38
C VAL A 124 14.22 -3.43 -20.01
N LEU A 125 13.26 -3.27 -19.11
CA LEU A 125 13.53 -2.94 -17.73
C LEU A 125 14.25 -4.13 -17.06
N GLY A 126 15.39 -3.86 -16.43
CA GLY A 126 16.17 -4.85 -15.70
C GLY A 126 15.50 -5.25 -14.38
N ASP A 127 16.03 -6.30 -13.76
CA ASP A 127 15.51 -6.85 -12.48
C ASP A 127 15.63 -5.87 -11.31
N ASP A 128 16.47 -4.84 -11.43
CA ASP A 128 16.57 -3.77 -10.44
C ASP A 128 15.40 -2.78 -10.50
N GLY A 129 14.54 -2.88 -11.53
CA GLY A 129 13.39 -2.00 -11.73
C GLY A 129 13.76 -0.58 -12.15
N HIS A 130 15.03 -0.32 -12.50
CA HIS A 130 15.55 1.01 -12.83
C HIS A 130 16.33 1.05 -14.14
N SER A 131 17.14 0.02 -14.39
CA SER A 131 18.06 -0.02 -15.51
C SER A 131 17.34 -0.45 -16.79
N CYS A 132 17.71 0.14 -17.92
CA CYS A 132 17.26 -0.32 -19.24
C CYS A 132 18.38 -1.10 -19.92
N VAL A 133 18.17 -2.40 -20.10
CA VAL A 133 19.15 -3.31 -20.71
C VAL A 133 18.70 -3.72 -22.12
N VAL A 134 19.65 -3.86 -23.03
CA VAL A 134 19.35 -4.22 -24.42
C VAL A 134 18.86 -5.67 -24.49
N LEU A 135 17.66 -5.88 -25.06
CA LEU A 135 17.20 -7.12 -25.66
C LEU A 135 18.16 -7.50 -26.81
N GLY A 136 19.28 -8.11 -26.46
CA GLY A 136 20.40 -8.30 -27.39
C GLY A 136 21.75 -8.52 -26.72
N ALA A 137 21.82 -8.52 -25.38
CA ALA A 137 22.83 -9.27 -24.65
C ALA A 137 22.11 -10.15 -23.65
N CYS A 138 22.38 -11.45 -23.68
CA CYS A 138 21.70 -12.44 -22.87
C CYS A 138 21.62 -12.05 -21.39
N GLY A 139 20.41 -11.92 -20.85
CA GLY A 139 20.24 -11.53 -19.45
C GLY A 139 18.82 -11.17 -19.00
N ALA A 140 17.81 -11.94 -19.39
CA ALA A 140 16.56 -12.13 -18.64
C ALA A 140 15.71 -13.18 -19.39
N ALA A 141 15.59 -14.38 -18.81
CA ALA A 141 14.79 -15.53 -19.27
C ALA A 141 15.16 -16.27 -20.57
N ALA A 142 16.11 -15.81 -21.40
CA ALA A 142 16.69 -16.61 -22.49
C ALA A 142 18.06 -17.17 -22.07
N SER A 143 18.25 -18.49 -22.10
CA SER A 143 19.58 -19.10 -21.99
C SER A 143 20.27 -19.01 -23.35
N CYS A 144 21.15 -18.03 -23.55
CA CYS A 144 22.00 -18.00 -24.75
C CYS A 144 23.20 -18.90 -24.49
N ASP A 145 23.35 -19.93 -25.30
CA ASP A 145 24.59 -20.68 -25.38
C ASP A 145 25.60 -19.84 -26.19
N PRO A 146 26.69 -19.33 -25.58
CA PRO A 146 27.67 -18.49 -26.27
C PRO A 146 28.47 -19.25 -27.34
N ALA A 147 28.29 -20.57 -27.50
CA ALA A 147 28.97 -21.35 -28.52
C ALA A 147 28.31 -21.31 -29.92
N LEU A 148 27.03 -20.90 -30.03
CA LEU A 148 26.25 -21.11 -31.26
C LEU A 148 25.68 -19.86 -31.92
N ASP A 149 25.72 -18.69 -31.29
CA ASP A 149 25.13 -17.44 -31.84
C ASP A 149 23.63 -17.61 -32.20
N VAL A 150 22.92 -18.39 -31.38
CA VAL A 150 21.50 -18.73 -31.55
C VAL A 150 20.68 -18.11 -30.42
N LEU A 151 19.59 -17.43 -30.77
CA LEU A 151 18.64 -16.90 -29.80
C LEU A 151 17.64 -17.99 -29.42
N VAL A 152 17.67 -18.41 -28.16
CA VAL A 152 16.78 -19.45 -27.63
C VAL A 152 15.58 -18.80 -26.93
N PHE A 153 14.38 -19.11 -27.40
CA PHE A 153 13.12 -18.72 -26.78
C PHE A 153 12.46 -19.94 -26.14
N TYR A 154 11.86 -19.74 -24.97
CA TYR A 154 11.00 -20.73 -24.35
C TYR A 154 9.56 -20.21 -24.38
N GLY A 155 8.66 -20.98 -24.98
CA GLY A 155 7.22 -20.74 -24.94
C GLY A 155 6.52 -21.78 -24.08
N VAL A 156 5.35 -21.43 -23.54
CA VAL A 156 4.42 -22.39 -22.94
C VAL A 156 3.38 -22.81 -23.98
N VAL A 157 3.11 -24.11 -24.05
CA VAL A 157 2.01 -24.65 -24.86
C VAL A 157 0.80 -24.69 -23.95
N GLU A 158 -0.28 -24.01 -24.35
CA GLU A 158 -1.54 -24.00 -23.61
C GLU A 158 -2.57 -24.92 -24.29
N ASP A 159 -3.46 -25.55 -23.50
CA ASP A 159 -4.63 -26.23 -24.03
C ASP A 159 -5.72 -25.24 -24.47
N ALA A 160 -6.84 -25.76 -25.00
CA ALA A 160 -7.96 -24.92 -25.45
C ALA A 160 -8.64 -24.14 -24.30
N ASP A 161 -8.34 -24.46 -23.05
CA ASP A 161 -8.87 -23.84 -21.84
C ASP A 161 -7.86 -22.85 -21.21
N GLY A 162 -6.66 -22.69 -21.80
CA GLY A 162 -5.61 -21.75 -21.34
C GLY A 162 -4.68 -22.32 -20.26
N ASN A 163 -4.66 -23.63 -20.04
CA ASN A 163 -3.75 -24.26 -19.07
C ASN A 163 -2.43 -24.65 -19.75
N ALA A 164 -1.29 -24.37 -19.11
CA ALA A 164 0.01 -24.81 -19.59
C ALA A 164 0.13 -26.35 -19.56
N VAL A 165 0.29 -26.96 -20.74
CA VAL A 165 0.40 -28.41 -20.97
C VAL A 165 1.76 -28.84 -21.51
N GLY A 166 2.64 -27.90 -21.83
CA GLY A 166 4.01 -28.18 -22.25
C GLY A 166 4.87 -26.95 -22.42
N SER A 167 6.11 -27.15 -22.82
CA SER A 167 7.05 -26.09 -23.23
C SER A 167 7.51 -26.33 -24.66
N ILE A 168 7.77 -25.25 -25.37
CA ILE A 168 8.40 -25.28 -26.69
C ILE A 168 9.72 -24.53 -26.63
N ARG A 169 10.76 -25.11 -27.21
CA ARG A 169 12.07 -24.49 -27.33
C ARG A 169 12.27 -24.06 -28.78
N CYS A 170 12.42 -22.76 -28.99
CA CYS A 170 12.69 -22.21 -30.31
C CYS A 170 14.10 -21.65 -30.38
N GLU A 171 14.75 -21.84 -31.51
CA GLU A 171 16.08 -21.38 -31.85
C GLU A 171 15.98 -20.50 -33.09
N ARG A 172 16.51 -19.27 -33.02
CA ARG A 172 16.73 -18.43 -34.21
C ARG A 172 18.19 -18.46 -34.59
N ASP A 173 18.48 -18.86 -35.83
CA ASP A 173 19.84 -18.86 -36.36
C ASP A 173 20.32 -17.47 -36.82
N ALA A 174 21.57 -17.39 -37.25
CA ALA A 174 22.21 -16.16 -37.72
C ALA A 174 21.62 -15.60 -39.02
N ASP A 175 20.92 -16.42 -39.81
CA ASP A 175 20.22 -16.03 -41.04
C ASP A 175 18.77 -15.55 -40.74
N GLY A 176 18.33 -15.68 -39.49
CA GLY A 176 17.03 -15.25 -39.00
C GLY A 176 15.93 -16.31 -39.12
N GLU A 177 16.29 -17.55 -39.46
CA GLU A 177 15.35 -18.68 -39.51
C GLU A 177 15.03 -19.17 -38.09
N ILE A 178 13.74 -19.36 -37.79
CA ILE A 178 13.28 -19.84 -36.48
C ILE A 178 12.91 -21.31 -36.60
N THR A 179 13.57 -22.15 -35.82
CA THR A 179 13.24 -23.58 -35.68
C THR A 179 12.77 -23.83 -34.26
N CYS A 180 11.67 -24.56 -34.09
CA CYS A 180 11.15 -24.89 -32.76
C CYS A 180 11.04 -26.40 -32.64
N ASP A 181 11.61 -26.95 -31.56
CA ASP A 181 11.47 -28.37 -31.21
C ASP A 181 10.60 -28.49 -29.96
N ALA A 182 9.66 -29.44 -30.01
CA ALA A 182 8.91 -29.85 -28.83
C ALA A 182 9.74 -30.94 -28.15
N ASP A 183 10.00 -30.82 -26.85
CA ASP A 183 10.77 -31.85 -26.13
C ASP A 183 10.19 -33.26 -26.40
N GLU A 184 11.10 -34.24 -26.55
CA GLU A 184 11.07 -35.49 -27.34
C GLU A 184 9.82 -36.41 -27.40
N ASP A 185 8.65 -36.06 -26.86
CA ASP A 185 7.46 -36.92 -26.83
C ASP A 185 6.18 -36.33 -27.46
N GLY A 186 6.24 -35.15 -28.11
CA GLY A 186 5.03 -34.48 -28.61
C GLY A 186 5.12 -33.99 -30.05
N VAL A 187 4.40 -34.63 -30.97
CA VAL A 187 4.11 -34.06 -32.30
C VAL A 187 3.32 -32.77 -32.13
N LEU A 188 3.96 -31.60 -32.27
CA LEU A 188 3.25 -30.34 -32.47
C LEU A 188 2.80 -30.26 -33.93
N ALA A 189 1.49 -30.33 -34.15
CA ALA A 189 0.89 -29.82 -35.37
C ALA A 189 0.99 -28.30 -35.32
N VAL A 190 2.03 -27.75 -35.94
CA VAL A 190 2.17 -26.31 -36.13
C VAL A 190 1.02 -25.85 -37.03
N SER A 191 -0.08 -25.35 -36.45
CA SER A 191 -1.05 -24.61 -37.25
C SER A 191 -0.47 -23.21 -37.43
N ASP A 192 0.08 -23.00 -38.62
CA ASP A 192 0.44 -21.75 -39.27
C ASP A 192 0.39 -20.48 -38.41
N THR A 193 1.55 -19.82 -38.34
CA THR A 193 1.78 -18.42 -37.93
C THR A 193 1.89 -18.18 -36.41
N LEU A 194 3.11 -18.38 -35.88
CA LEU A 194 3.56 -17.56 -34.76
C LEU A 194 3.77 -16.13 -35.28
N TRP A 195 2.91 -15.21 -34.87
CA TRP A 195 3.17 -13.77 -34.97
C TRP A 195 3.92 -13.37 -33.69
N CYS A 196 5.20 -13.07 -33.82
CA CYS A 196 5.93 -12.34 -32.79
C CYS A 196 5.83 -10.86 -33.12
N GLU A 197 4.96 -10.13 -32.42
CA GLU A 197 5.08 -8.67 -32.26
C GLU A 197 6.13 -8.35 -31.20
#